data_AF-A0A7S4RDM6-F1
#
_entry.id   AF-A0A7S4RDM6-F1
#
_cell.length_a   1.000
_cell.length_b   1.000
_cell.length_c   1.000
_cell.angle_alpha   90.00
_cell.angle_beta   90.00
_cell.angle_gamma   90.00
#
_symmetry.space_group_name_H-M   'P 1'
#
loop_
_entity.id
_entity.type
_entity.pdbx_description
1 polymer ?
#
loop_
_entity_poly.entity_id
_entity_poly.type
_entity_poly.pdbx_seq_one_letter_code
_entity_poly.pdbx_strand_id
1 'polypeptide(L)'
;TTTTTTTTTTTTTTTKTTTTSTTTTTTTTTTTLPPSVHTIAGCPVRHADKFPQQCLASSQVAAVRCCGEAGEALSMRRYSCLQAVTYAAAMELCSRHKFRVCTLDELNLQCGTGCGFDEERVWTSTPC
;
A
#
# COMPACT_ATOMS: atom_id res chain seq x y z
N THR A 1 57.40 7.34 2.95
CA THR A 1 56.35 7.52 1.93
C THR A 1 55.29 6.48 2.20
N THR A 2 54.19 6.88 2.85
CA THR A 2 53.18 5.96 3.38
C THR A 2 52.04 5.85 2.37
N THR A 3 51.84 4.67 1.80
CA THR A 3 50.75 4.38 0.85
C THR A 3 49.61 3.71 1.61
N THR A 4 48.44 4.34 1.66
CA THR A 4 47.23 3.80 2.27
C THR A 4 46.43 3.07 1.21
N THR A 5 46.19 1.76 1.40
CA THR A 5 45.36 0.94 0.52
C THR A 5 44.06 0.60 1.23
N THR A 6 42.93 1.02 0.66
CA THR A 6 41.57 0.76 1.14
C THR A 6 41.18 -0.70 0.88
N THR A 7 40.67 -1.41 1.88
CA THR A 7 40.12 -2.78 1.74
C THR A 7 38.61 -2.75 2.03
N THR A 8 37.81 -3.14 1.06
CA THR A 8 36.34 -3.28 1.16
C THR A 8 36.01 -4.68 1.66
N THR A 9 35.24 -4.80 2.74
CA THR A 9 34.82 -6.09 3.32
C THR A 9 33.38 -6.41 2.93
N THR A 10 33.21 -7.53 2.23
CA THR A 10 31.95 -8.19 1.93
C THR A 10 31.45 -8.94 3.16
N THR A 11 30.15 -8.90 3.49
CA THR A 11 29.57 -9.89 4.42
C THR A 11 28.15 -10.28 4.01
N THR A 12 28.00 -11.60 3.98
CA THR A 12 26.91 -12.49 3.57
C THR A 12 25.66 -12.30 4.44
N THR A 13 24.45 -12.40 3.86
CA THR A 13 23.23 -12.68 4.63
C THR A 13 22.36 -13.71 3.89
N THR A 14 21.91 -14.67 4.68
CA THR A 14 21.43 -16.00 4.36
C THR A 14 20.07 -16.03 3.65
N THR A 15 20.03 -16.75 2.54
CA THR A 15 18.85 -17.08 1.74
C THR A 15 17.92 -18.05 2.49
N LYS A 16 16.61 -17.74 2.57
CA LYS A 16 15.55 -18.73 2.81
C LYS A 16 14.49 -18.62 1.71
N THR A 17 14.64 -19.53 0.74
CA THR A 17 13.64 -20.17 -0.12
C THR A 17 12.55 -19.31 -0.78
N THR A 18 12.86 -18.89 -2.00
CA THR A 18 12.11 -19.19 -3.25
C THR A 18 10.62 -19.48 -3.15
N THR A 19 9.81 -18.54 -3.68
CA THR A 19 8.87 -18.88 -4.77
C THR A 19 8.87 -17.72 -5.76
N THR A 20 9.53 -17.95 -6.89
CA THR A 20 9.35 -17.18 -8.11
C THR A 20 7.88 -17.25 -8.52
N SER A 21 7.24 -16.10 -8.67
CA SER A 21 6.11 -15.94 -9.57
C SER A 21 6.18 -14.54 -10.17
N THR A 22 7.13 -14.40 -11.08
CA THR A 22 7.05 -13.44 -12.16
C THR A 22 5.76 -13.75 -12.92
N THR A 23 4.76 -12.88 -12.81
CA THR A 23 3.69 -12.80 -13.80
C THR A 23 3.63 -11.36 -14.26
N THR A 24 4.49 -11.08 -15.24
CA THR A 24 4.29 -9.97 -16.18
C THR A 24 3.00 -10.26 -16.95
N THR A 25 1.93 -9.53 -16.67
CA THR A 25 0.82 -9.40 -17.62
C THR A 25 0.49 -7.93 -17.79
N THR A 26 1.17 -7.37 -18.78
CA THR A 26 0.71 -6.43 -19.79
C THR A 26 -0.68 -5.83 -19.61
N THR A 27 -0.69 -4.51 -19.61
CA THR A 27 -1.77 -3.57 -19.95
C THR A 27 -2.83 -4.14 -20.90
N THR A 28 -4.07 -4.25 -20.43
CA THR A 28 -5.27 -4.21 -21.29
C THR A 28 -6.38 -3.47 -20.56
N THR A 29 -6.80 -2.37 -21.19
CA THR A 29 -7.91 -1.49 -20.84
C THR A 29 -9.26 -2.21 -20.91
N THR A 30 -9.70 -2.86 -19.82
CA THR A 30 -11.13 -3.14 -19.54
C THR A 30 -11.35 -3.34 -18.03
N THR A 31 -12.32 -2.63 -17.46
CA THR A 31 -12.80 -2.58 -16.07
C THR A 31 -13.00 -3.96 -15.40
N THR A 32 -11.94 -4.66 -15.01
CA THR A 32 -12.01 -5.90 -14.22
C THR A 32 -11.17 -5.71 -12.96
N LEU A 33 -11.83 -5.74 -11.79
CA LEU A 33 -11.18 -5.57 -10.49
C LEU A 33 -10.11 -6.66 -10.28
N PRO A 34 -8.90 -6.34 -9.77
CA PRO A 34 -7.91 -7.37 -9.47
C PRO A 34 -8.44 -8.39 -8.45
N PRO A 35 -8.08 -9.68 -8.57
CA PRO A 35 -8.54 -10.72 -7.66
C PRO A 35 -7.99 -10.53 -6.24
N SER A 36 -6.77 -9.99 -6.13
CA SER A 36 -6.08 -9.66 -4.88
C SER A 36 -5.32 -8.34 -5.01
N VAL A 37 -5.16 -7.63 -3.90
CA VAL A 37 -4.36 -6.42 -3.81
C VAL A 37 -3.59 -6.37 -2.51
N HIS A 38 -2.51 -5.61 -2.49
CA HIS A 38 -1.77 -5.37 -1.27
C HIS A 38 -2.56 -4.51 -0.30
N THR A 39 -2.47 -4.86 0.97
CA THR A 39 -2.99 -4.11 2.11
C THR A 39 -1.92 -4.01 3.18
N ILE A 40 -1.94 -2.93 3.94
CA ILE A 40 -0.98 -2.68 5.02
C ILE A 40 -1.65 -1.78 6.06
N ALA A 41 -0.98 -1.47 7.17
CA ALA A 41 -1.39 -0.44 8.10
C ALA A 41 -1.67 0.90 7.38
N GLY A 42 -2.67 1.65 7.83
CA GLY A 42 -2.94 2.98 7.30
C GLY A 42 -1.76 3.94 7.47
N CYS A 43 -0.99 3.79 8.55
CA CYS A 43 0.28 4.49 8.74
C CYS A 43 1.41 3.45 8.93
N PRO A 44 2.02 2.95 7.84
CA PRO A 44 3.04 1.91 7.92
C PRO A 44 4.23 2.32 8.79
N VAL A 45 4.59 3.61 8.81
CA VAL A 45 5.70 4.17 9.61
C VAL A 45 5.54 3.88 11.12
N ARG A 46 4.31 3.74 11.63
CA ARG A 46 4.04 3.54 13.06
C ARG A 46 3.44 2.17 13.39
N HIS A 47 2.75 1.55 12.43
CA HIS A 47 1.90 0.39 12.70
C HIS A 47 2.11 -0.78 11.73
N ALA A 48 3.18 -0.79 10.93
CA ALA A 48 3.52 -1.93 10.07
C ALA A 48 3.69 -3.24 10.84
N ASP A 49 4.14 -3.20 12.10
CA ASP A 49 4.27 -4.41 12.94
C ASP A 49 2.90 -5.01 13.32
N LYS A 50 1.87 -4.17 13.51
CA LYS A 50 0.51 -4.61 13.84
C LYS A 50 -0.25 -5.08 12.59
N PHE A 51 -0.09 -4.35 11.48
CA PHE A 51 -0.73 -4.66 10.20
C PHE A 51 0.33 -4.70 9.09
N PRO A 52 1.07 -5.82 8.97
CA PRO A 52 2.09 -5.96 7.94
C PRO A 52 1.47 -5.99 6.55
N GLN A 53 2.30 -5.71 5.55
CA GLN A 53 1.95 -5.87 4.14
C GLN A 53 1.44 -7.29 3.90
N GLN A 54 0.25 -7.40 3.35
CA GLN A 54 -0.39 -8.67 3.05
C GLN A 54 -1.30 -8.53 1.83
N CYS A 55 -1.33 -9.56 1.00
CA CYS A 55 -2.29 -9.66 -0.09
C CYS A 55 -3.64 -10.13 0.45
N LEU A 56 -4.67 -9.33 0.22
CA LEU A 56 -6.05 -9.69 0.52
C LEU A 56 -6.83 -9.82 -0.79
N ALA A 57 -7.78 -10.74 -0.81
CA ALA A 57 -8.70 -10.86 -1.94
C ALA A 57 -9.60 -9.62 -2.00
N SER A 58 -9.89 -9.11 -3.19
CA SER A 58 -10.69 -7.89 -3.37
C SER A 58 -12.13 -8.00 -2.85
N SER A 59 -12.59 -9.22 -2.58
CA SER A 59 -13.87 -9.55 -1.93
C SER A 59 -13.85 -9.42 -0.40
N GLN A 60 -12.69 -9.33 0.23
CA GLN A 60 -12.57 -9.08 1.67
C GLN A 60 -12.90 -7.63 2.01
N VAL A 61 -12.83 -7.29 3.30
CA VAL A 61 -13.07 -5.92 3.78
C VAL A 61 -11.83 -5.34 4.44
N ALA A 62 -11.57 -4.07 4.18
CA ALA A 62 -10.52 -3.28 4.83
C ALA A 62 -10.94 -1.80 4.84
N ALA A 63 -10.18 -0.98 5.56
CA ALA A 63 -10.39 0.46 5.60
C ALA A 63 -9.93 1.11 4.30
N VAL A 64 -10.50 2.27 3.97
CA VAL A 64 -10.12 3.02 2.76
C VAL A 64 -9.22 4.20 3.10
N ARG A 65 -8.11 4.33 2.37
CA ARG A 65 -7.37 5.59 2.24
C ARG A 65 -7.36 6.04 0.79
N CYS A 66 -7.94 7.21 0.57
CA CYS A 66 -7.85 7.91 -0.69
C CYS A 66 -6.66 8.88 -0.68
N CYS A 67 -5.94 8.90 -1.80
CA CYS A 67 -4.88 9.85 -2.11
C CYS A 67 -5.35 10.78 -3.24
N GLY A 68 -4.83 12.01 -3.24
CA GLY A 68 -5.07 12.95 -4.33
C GLY A 68 -4.50 12.44 -5.66
N GLU A 69 -4.78 13.14 -6.76
CA GLU A 69 -4.31 12.72 -8.09
C GLU A 69 -2.78 12.72 -8.23
N ALA A 70 -2.02 13.45 -7.39
CA ALA A 70 -0.57 13.37 -7.35
C ALA A 70 -0.03 12.65 -6.10
N GLY A 71 -0.89 11.96 -5.34
CA GLY A 71 -0.49 11.19 -4.15
C GLY A 71 -0.53 12.02 -2.87
N GLU A 72 -1.19 13.17 -2.89
CA GLU A 72 -1.23 14.08 -1.75
C GLU A 72 -2.01 13.49 -0.58
N ALA A 73 -1.60 13.87 0.63
CA ALA A 73 -2.32 13.55 1.85
C ALA A 73 -3.66 14.26 1.93
N LEU A 74 -4.73 13.47 2.01
CA LEU A 74 -6.09 13.97 2.10
C LEU A 74 -6.64 13.69 3.49
N SER A 75 -7.27 14.70 4.09
CA SER A 75 -8.04 14.45 5.31
C SER A 75 -9.21 13.52 5.00
N MET A 76 -9.32 12.41 5.74
CA MET A 76 -10.39 11.42 5.56
C MET A 76 -11.79 12.02 5.74
N ARG A 77 -11.91 13.15 6.46
CA ARG A 77 -13.18 13.88 6.59
C ARG A 77 -13.72 14.40 5.25
N ARG A 78 -12.88 14.49 4.20
CA ARG A 78 -13.29 14.96 2.87
C ARG A 78 -14.07 13.94 2.04
N TYR A 79 -13.93 12.64 2.33
CA TYR A 79 -14.53 11.57 1.52
C TYR A 79 -15.26 10.48 2.32
N SER A 80 -15.20 10.51 3.66
CA SER A 80 -15.83 9.59 4.64
C SER A 80 -14.89 8.57 5.27
N CYS A 81 -15.13 8.31 6.56
CA CYS A 81 -14.43 7.30 7.35
C CYS A 81 -15.07 5.91 7.13
N LEU A 82 -14.66 5.15 6.12
CA LEU A 82 -15.11 3.76 5.94
C LEU A 82 -14.03 2.76 6.33
N GLN A 83 -14.31 1.95 7.35
CA GLN A 83 -13.33 0.99 7.92
C GLN A 83 -13.48 -0.44 7.37
N ALA A 84 -14.66 -0.82 6.88
CA ALA A 84 -14.95 -2.18 6.46
C ALA A 84 -15.69 -2.18 5.11
N VAL A 85 -14.94 -2.02 4.03
CA VAL A 85 -15.47 -2.01 2.66
C VAL A 85 -14.65 -2.92 1.75
N THR A 86 -15.26 -3.41 0.67
CA THR A 86 -14.53 -4.16 -0.37
C THR A 86 -13.61 -3.24 -1.16
N TYR A 87 -12.65 -3.82 -1.88
CA TYR A 87 -11.74 -3.03 -2.71
C TYR A 87 -12.49 -2.23 -3.80
N ALA A 88 -13.53 -2.82 -4.39
CA ALA A 88 -14.37 -2.14 -5.37
C ALA A 88 -15.09 -0.91 -4.77
N ALA A 89 -15.67 -1.07 -3.57
CA ALA A 89 -16.32 0.03 -2.87
C ALA A 89 -15.33 1.12 -2.44
N ALA A 90 -14.11 0.75 -2.05
CA ALA A 90 -13.04 1.69 -1.76
C ALA A 90 -12.65 2.52 -3.00
N MET A 91 -12.49 1.88 -4.16
CA MET A 91 -12.22 2.56 -5.43
C MET A 91 -13.35 3.51 -5.83
N GLU A 92 -14.60 3.08 -5.71
CA GLU A 92 -15.76 3.90 -6.02
C GLU A 92 -15.82 5.14 -5.11
N LEU A 93 -15.59 4.96 -3.81
CA LEU A 93 -15.56 6.06 -2.85
C LEU A 93 -14.53 7.11 -3.24
N CYS A 94 -13.28 6.71 -3.49
CA CYS A 94 -12.24 7.65 -3.87
C CYS A 94 -12.58 8.35 -5.20
N SER A 95 -13.05 7.59 -6.19
CA SER A 95 -13.36 8.11 -7.52
C SER A 95 -14.52 9.13 -7.51
N ARG A 96 -15.52 8.93 -6.63
CA ARG A 96 -16.63 9.89 -6.43
C ARG A 96 -16.14 11.27 -6.01
N HIS A 97 -15.02 11.32 -5.31
CA HIS A 97 -14.38 12.55 -4.84
C HIS A 97 -13.20 13.01 -5.72
N LYS A 98 -13.02 12.45 -6.93
CA LYS A 98 -11.87 12.73 -7.83
C LYS A 98 -10.52 12.38 -7.20
N PHE A 99 -10.51 11.32 -6.39
CA PHE A 99 -9.32 10.77 -5.75
C PHE A 99 -9.11 9.32 -6.21
N ARG A 100 -7.97 8.73 -5.83
CA ARG A 100 -7.69 7.30 -6.02
C ARG A 100 -7.43 6.60 -4.69
N VAL A 101 -7.45 5.28 -4.68
CA VAL A 101 -6.89 4.51 -3.55
C VAL A 101 -5.38 4.69 -3.56
N CYS A 102 -4.79 4.99 -2.39
CA CYS A 102 -3.34 5.20 -2.26
C CYS A 102 -2.53 3.97 -2.68
N THR A 103 -1.33 4.15 -3.22
CA THR A 103 -0.35 3.06 -3.41
C THR A 103 0.31 2.71 -2.07
N LEU A 104 1.07 1.60 -2.03
CA LEU A 104 1.86 1.24 -0.83
C LEU A 104 2.82 2.35 -0.40
N ASP A 105 3.54 2.97 -1.35
CA ASP A 105 4.56 3.98 -1.05
C ASP A 105 3.95 5.29 -0.55
N GLU A 106 2.76 5.64 -1.04
CA GLU A 106 2.04 6.86 -0.66
C GLU A 106 1.56 6.83 0.81
N LEU A 107 1.28 5.64 1.36
CA LEU A 107 0.74 5.51 2.72
C LEU A 107 1.67 6.04 3.82
N ASN A 108 2.98 6.08 3.57
CA ASN A 108 3.93 6.65 4.52
C ASN A 108 3.69 8.13 4.80
N LEU A 109 3.07 8.84 3.85
CA LEU A 109 2.73 10.27 3.98
C LEU A 109 1.31 10.51 4.50
N GLN A 110 0.50 9.45 4.68
CA GLN A 110 -0.90 9.56 5.04
C GLN A 110 -1.16 9.50 6.56
N CYS A 111 -0.14 9.45 7.41
CA CYS A 111 -0.34 9.38 8.85
C CYS A 111 -1.05 10.61 9.41
N GLY A 112 -1.97 10.43 10.38
CA GLY A 112 -2.59 11.53 11.12
C GLY A 112 -3.66 12.32 10.36
N THR A 113 -4.16 11.81 9.23
CA THR A 113 -5.14 12.52 8.38
C THR A 113 -6.61 12.36 8.84
N GLY A 114 -6.86 11.57 9.90
CA GLY A 114 -8.15 11.47 10.60
C GLY A 114 -8.74 10.05 10.68
N CYS A 115 -9.92 9.93 11.31
CA CYS A 115 -10.73 8.70 11.47
C CYS A 115 -10.10 7.54 12.27
N GLY A 116 -8.86 7.66 12.74
CA GLY A 116 -8.21 6.61 13.54
C GLY A 116 -7.70 5.41 12.72
N PHE A 117 -7.70 5.50 11.39
CA PHE A 117 -7.31 4.38 10.52
C PHE A 117 -5.79 4.22 10.35
N ASP A 118 -4.99 5.01 11.07
CA ASP A 118 -3.54 4.83 11.12
C ASP A 118 -3.16 3.45 11.68
N GLU A 119 -3.96 2.94 12.63
CA GLU A 119 -3.84 1.61 13.23
C GLU A 119 -4.82 0.59 12.62
N GLU A 120 -5.22 0.76 11.36
CA GLU A 120 -6.14 -0.16 10.68
C GLU A 120 -5.52 -0.72 9.41
N ARG A 121 -5.98 -1.90 8.98
CA ARG A 121 -5.61 -2.43 7.67
C ARG A 121 -6.35 -1.66 6.59
N VAL A 122 -5.62 -1.09 5.64
CA VAL A 122 -6.17 -0.30 4.54
C VAL A 122 -5.92 -0.94 3.18
N TRP A 123 -6.82 -0.67 2.23
CA TRP A 123 -6.62 -1.00 0.82
C TRP A 123 -5.53 -0.15 0.19
N THR A 124 -4.76 -0.76 -0.72
CA THR A 124 -3.86 -0.03 -1.63
C THR A 124 -4.20 -0.32 -3.09
N SER A 125 -3.83 0.59 -3.99
CA SER A 125 -3.92 0.38 -5.43
C SER A 125 -2.76 -0.44 -6.00
N THR A 126 -1.86 -0.96 -5.14
CA THR A 126 -0.75 -1.81 -5.56
C THR A 126 -1.24 -3.26 -5.71
N PRO A 127 -1.18 -3.84 -6.92
CA PRO A 127 -1.63 -5.21 -7.15
C PRO A 127 -0.77 -6.22 -6.40
N CYS A 128 -1.40 -7.33 -6.02
CA CYS A 128 -0.75 -8.58 -5.64
C CYS A 128 -1.26 -9.66 -6.60
#